data_AF-A0A0S2SL03-F1
#
_entry.id   AF-A0A0S2SL03-F1
#
_cell.length_a   1.000
_cell.length_b   1.000
_cell.length_c   1.000
_cell.angle_alpha   90.00
_cell.angle_beta   90.00
_cell.angle_gamma   90.00
#
_symmetry.space_group_name_H-M   'P 1'
#
loop_
_entity.id
_entity.type
_entity.pdbx_description
1 polymer ?
#
loop_
_entity_poly.entity_id
_entity_poly.type
_entity_poly.pdbx_seq_one_letter_code
_entity_poly.pdbx_strand_id
1 'polypeptide(L)'
;MQLLSHGELVVQPLRVRVLPLALPPPAHPAGIYLELSPTLAWFGGDQGAALECDLARLEALGMAPLSPPLPQDVVGLTRVGQALAGHGMSWPLLAYTPLKRWWLEGHSVATEAVAKSERRWRALGLPPLDWSLADEPRLETLPALQAEANTLHRAIPGVRLAAHLNHPSQAPLLAQIELALINAGFGADREQVERLKEMGKSVWLYNLGTPRAAAGFYLWRSGADGLIQWHGRMPTARPFDPTDGREQDFLLLGAESCQRREIGLDLLRLQQGIEDGRWLRWLAEKARDNPEAAALLTRLWQQTPSRWAEAEALPEQHWACARNAITRLAARLH
;
A
#
# COMPACT_ATOMS: atom_id res chain seq x y z
N MET A 1 -2.95 -27.88 16.85
CA MET A 1 -1.56 -27.82 16.37
C MET A 1 -0.85 -29.08 16.83
N GLN A 2 -0.14 -29.75 15.92
CA GLN A 2 0.68 -30.92 16.23
C GLN A 2 2.14 -30.53 15.97
N LEU A 3 3.01 -30.75 16.95
CA LEU A 3 4.45 -30.51 16.84
C LEU A 3 5.16 -31.81 17.18
N LEU A 4 5.93 -32.36 16.23
CA LEU A 4 6.77 -33.53 16.44
C LEU A 4 8.24 -33.07 16.47
N SER A 5 8.92 -33.28 17.58
CA SER A 5 10.35 -33.00 17.71
C SER A 5 11.02 -34.11 18.51
N HIS A 6 12.16 -34.63 18.02
CA HIS A 6 12.91 -35.71 18.68
C HIS A 6 12.08 -36.94 19.08
N GLY A 7 11.03 -37.28 18.32
CA GLY A 7 10.15 -38.42 18.60
C GLY A 7 9.03 -38.13 19.60
N GLU A 8 8.97 -36.93 20.16
CA GLU A 8 7.88 -36.48 21.04
C GLU A 8 6.84 -35.68 20.25
N LEU A 9 5.58 -36.12 20.33
CA LEU A 9 4.45 -35.43 19.74
C LEU A 9 3.74 -34.59 20.81
N VAL A 10 3.80 -33.27 20.66
CA VAL A 10 2.98 -32.33 21.43
C VAL A 10 1.74 -31.97 20.63
N VAL A 11 0.56 -32.27 21.19
CA VAL A 11 -0.73 -31.90 20.60
C VAL A 11 -1.35 -30.77 21.42
N GLN A 12 -1.39 -29.58 20.84
CA GLN A 12 -2.05 -28.42 21.44
C GLN A 12 -3.43 -28.22 20.76
N PRO A 13 -4.55 -28.37 21.48
CA PRO A 13 -5.85 -28.04 20.93
C PRO A 13 -5.97 -26.53 20.71
N LEU A 14 -6.43 -26.12 19.53
CA LEU A 14 -6.76 -24.74 19.21
C LEU A 14 -8.28 -24.58 19.26
N ARG A 15 -8.76 -23.70 20.13
CA ARG A 15 -10.18 -23.35 20.19
C ARG A 15 -10.37 -22.02 19.46
N VAL A 16 -11.13 -22.06 18.37
CA VAL A 16 -11.45 -20.89 17.56
C VAL A 16 -12.93 -20.57 17.77
N ARG A 17 -13.23 -19.35 18.23
CA ARG A 17 -14.60 -18.85 18.27
C ARG A 17 -14.83 -17.97 17.04
N VAL A 18 -15.70 -18.42 16.16
CA VAL A 18 -16.16 -17.66 14.99
C VAL A 18 -17.41 -16.88 15.40
N LEU A 19 -17.35 -15.56 15.30
CA LEU A 19 -18.52 -14.72 15.55
C LEU A 19 -19.43 -14.73 14.32
N PRO A 20 -20.77 -14.74 14.48
CA PRO A 20 -21.71 -14.76 13.37
C PRO A 20 -21.88 -13.36 12.74
N LEU A 21 -20.76 -12.75 12.31
CA LEU A 21 -20.73 -11.44 11.68
C LEU A 21 -19.72 -11.43 10.54
N ALA A 22 -20.00 -10.62 9.51
CA ALA A 22 -19.05 -10.31 8.46
C ALA A 22 -18.49 -8.90 8.70
N LEU A 23 -17.17 -8.75 8.63
CA LEU A 23 -16.55 -7.43 8.73
C LEU A 23 -16.71 -6.67 7.41
N PRO A 24 -16.96 -5.35 7.47
CA PRO A 24 -17.02 -4.53 6.27
C PRO A 24 -15.67 -4.54 5.53
N PRO A 25 -15.64 -4.19 4.23
CA PRO A 25 -14.38 -4.05 3.51
C PRO A 25 -13.53 -2.92 4.12
N PRO A 26 -12.19 -2.92 3.89
CA PRO A 26 -11.32 -1.82 4.31
C PRO A 26 -11.85 -0.47 3.83
N ALA A 27 -11.73 0.57 4.66
CA ALA A 27 -12.15 1.93 4.29
C ALA A 27 -11.13 2.62 3.37
N HIS A 28 -9.85 2.27 3.55
CA HIS A 28 -8.72 2.83 2.81
C HIS A 28 -7.87 1.67 2.27
N PRO A 29 -7.25 1.83 1.10
CA PRO A 29 -6.31 0.85 0.59
C PRO A 29 -5.02 0.86 1.40
N ALA A 30 -4.52 -0.34 1.69
CA ALA A 30 -3.16 -0.55 2.14
C ALA A 30 -2.52 -1.66 1.30
N GLY A 31 -1.27 -1.47 0.92
CA GLY A 31 -0.66 -2.30 -0.11
C GLY A 31 0.84 -2.20 -0.20
N ILE A 32 1.35 -2.86 -1.22
CA ILE A 32 2.78 -2.94 -1.53
C ILE A 32 3.05 -2.58 -2.99
N TYR A 33 4.32 -2.34 -3.30
CA TYR A 33 4.77 -2.25 -4.68
C TYR A 33 4.95 -3.65 -5.25
N LEU A 34 4.59 -3.79 -6.51
CA LEU A 34 4.84 -4.97 -7.31
C LEU A 34 5.82 -4.62 -8.43
N GLU A 35 6.82 -5.46 -8.62
CA GLU A 35 7.66 -5.48 -9.81
C GLU A 35 7.53 -6.84 -10.51
N LEU A 36 7.70 -6.85 -11.83
CA LEU A 36 7.84 -8.12 -12.56
C LEU A 36 9.19 -8.73 -12.18
N SER A 37 9.19 -10.01 -11.80
CA SER A 37 10.43 -10.68 -11.41
C SER A 37 11.45 -10.67 -12.57
N PRO A 38 12.66 -10.09 -12.38
CA PRO A 38 13.71 -10.12 -13.39
C PRO A 38 14.17 -11.55 -13.69
N THR A 39 14.13 -12.45 -12.69
CA THR A 39 14.54 -13.84 -12.88
C THR A 39 13.68 -14.58 -13.88
N LEU A 40 12.38 -14.28 -13.94
CA LEU A 40 11.47 -14.86 -14.94
C LEU A 40 11.76 -14.32 -16.35
N ALA A 41 12.24 -13.08 -16.47
CA ALA A 41 12.70 -12.55 -17.75
C ALA A 41 14.04 -13.18 -18.19
N TRP A 42 14.99 -13.35 -17.27
CA TRP A 42 16.34 -13.82 -17.58
C TRP A 42 16.43 -15.32 -17.82
N PHE A 43 15.71 -16.13 -17.04
CA PHE A 43 15.83 -17.60 -17.05
C PHE A 43 14.65 -18.30 -17.71
N GLY A 44 13.72 -17.54 -18.29
CA GLY A 44 12.50 -18.06 -18.88
C GLY A 44 11.43 -18.35 -17.83
N GLY A 45 10.26 -17.75 -18.00
CA GLY A 45 9.13 -17.90 -17.11
C GLY A 45 7.96 -17.03 -17.55
N ASP A 46 6.76 -17.40 -17.13
CA ASP A 46 5.56 -16.64 -17.47
C ASP A 46 5.34 -15.52 -16.44
N GLN A 47 5.80 -14.31 -16.79
CA GLN A 47 5.60 -13.11 -15.99
C GLN A 47 4.11 -12.75 -15.83
N GLY A 48 3.25 -13.11 -16.78
CA GLY A 48 1.82 -12.90 -16.69
C GLY A 48 1.21 -13.80 -15.63
N ALA A 49 1.45 -15.10 -15.71
CA ALA A 49 0.99 -16.07 -14.71
C ALA A 49 1.52 -15.74 -13.30
N ALA A 50 2.78 -15.30 -13.21
CA ALA A 50 3.37 -14.84 -11.96
C ALA A 50 2.60 -13.66 -11.36
N LEU A 51 2.33 -12.62 -12.17
CA LEU A 51 1.54 -11.48 -11.74
C LEU A 51 0.13 -11.88 -11.28
N GLU A 52 -0.57 -12.73 -12.02
CA GLU A 52 -1.90 -13.24 -11.62
C GLU A 52 -1.86 -13.94 -10.26
N CYS A 53 -0.83 -14.76 -10.02
CA CYS A 53 -0.65 -15.42 -8.72
C CYS A 53 -0.39 -14.41 -7.59
N ASP A 54 0.41 -13.37 -7.83
CA ASP A 54 0.68 -12.32 -6.86
C ASP A 54 -0.58 -11.48 -6.57
N LEU A 55 -1.36 -11.13 -7.60
CA LEU A 55 -2.63 -10.40 -7.45
C LEU A 55 -3.66 -11.22 -6.65
N ALA A 56 -3.86 -12.49 -7.01
CA ALA A 56 -4.75 -13.38 -6.29
C ALA A 56 -4.33 -13.55 -4.82
N ARG A 57 -3.03 -13.54 -4.55
CA ARG A 57 -2.49 -13.64 -3.19
C ARG A 57 -2.75 -12.37 -2.39
N LEU A 58 -2.54 -11.19 -2.97
CA LEU A 58 -2.85 -9.92 -2.31
C LEU A 58 -4.34 -9.78 -2.03
N GLU A 59 -5.19 -10.14 -2.99
CA GLU A 59 -6.65 -10.14 -2.83
C GLU A 59 -7.08 -11.05 -1.66
N ALA A 60 -6.53 -12.27 -1.57
CA ALA A 60 -6.81 -13.20 -0.47
C ALA A 60 -6.36 -12.66 0.90
N LEU A 61 -5.38 -11.76 0.93
CA LEU A 61 -4.93 -11.07 2.13
C LEU A 61 -5.68 -9.75 2.39
N GLY A 62 -6.63 -9.38 1.53
CA GLY A 62 -7.35 -8.10 1.61
C GLY A 62 -6.48 -6.88 1.29
N MET A 63 -5.36 -7.07 0.60
CA MET A 63 -4.41 -6.02 0.22
C MET A 63 -4.67 -5.51 -1.18
N ALA A 64 -4.34 -4.25 -1.41
CA ALA A 64 -4.38 -3.65 -2.73
C ALA A 64 -2.98 -3.65 -3.39
N PRO A 65 -2.85 -3.98 -4.69
CA PRO A 65 -1.62 -3.86 -5.47
C PRO A 65 -1.43 -2.40 -5.93
N LEU A 66 -1.26 -1.49 -4.96
CA LEU A 66 -1.36 -0.05 -5.19
C LEU A 66 -0.32 0.52 -6.15
N SER A 67 0.80 -0.16 -6.37
CA SER A 67 1.75 0.15 -7.45
C SER A 67 2.01 -1.12 -8.27
N PRO A 68 1.20 -1.39 -9.30
CA PRO A 68 1.42 -2.54 -10.17
C PRO A 68 2.68 -2.37 -11.03
N PRO A 69 3.23 -3.46 -11.58
CA PRO A 69 4.49 -3.37 -12.31
C PRO A 69 4.24 -2.89 -13.75
N LEU A 70 4.19 -1.58 -13.95
CA LEU A 70 3.84 -0.98 -15.23
C LEU A 70 5.09 -0.82 -16.12
N PRO A 71 5.22 -1.62 -17.20
CA PRO A 71 6.32 -1.46 -18.15
C PRO A 71 6.10 -0.23 -19.04
N GLN A 72 7.13 0.18 -19.79
CA GLN A 72 7.02 1.30 -20.74
C GLN A 72 6.35 0.90 -22.07
N ASP A 73 6.29 -0.40 -22.38
CA ASP A 73 5.73 -0.88 -23.63
C ASP A 73 4.20 -1.07 -23.53
N VAL A 74 3.51 -0.77 -24.63
CA VAL A 74 2.04 -0.77 -24.69
C VAL A 74 1.43 -2.16 -24.48
N VAL A 75 2.15 -3.22 -24.89
CA VAL A 75 1.67 -4.60 -24.77
C VAL A 75 1.69 -5.02 -23.30
N GLY A 76 2.81 -4.77 -22.61
CA GLY A 76 2.96 -5.01 -21.19
C GLY A 76 1.98 -4.20 -20.35
N LEU A 77 1.82 -2.89 -20.62
CA LEU A 77 0.82 -2.06 -19.95
C LEU A 77 -0.60 -2.62 -20.11
N THR A 78 -0.96 -3.03 -21.34
CA THR A 78 -2.26 -3.65 -21.60
C THR A 78 -2.43 -4.94 -20.79
N ARG A 79 -1.42 -5.80 -20.77
CA ARG A 79 -1.46 -7.08 -20.04
C ARG A 79 -1.67 -6.85 -18.54
N VAL A 80 -0.90 -5.95 -17.94
CA VAL A 80 -1.02 -5.60 -16.51
C VAL A 80 -2.40 -4.99 -16.22
N GLY A 81 -2.89 -4.11 -17.08
CA GLY A 81 -4.24 -3.55 -16.93
C GLY A 81 -5.34 -4.62 -17.00
N GLN A 82 -5.24 -5.56 -17.95
CA GLN A 82 -6.21 -6.66 -18.06
C GLN A 82 -6.21 -7.56 -16.81
N ALA A 83 -5.03 -7.88 -16.27
CA ALA A 83 -4.89 -8.63 -15.03
C ALA A 83 -5.59 -7.92 -13.86
N LEU A 84 -5.31 -6.63 -13.66
CA LEU A 84 -5.94 -5.82 -12.62
C LEU A 84 -7.46 -5.72 -12.77
N ALA A 85 -7.96 -5.58 -14.01
CA ALA A 85 -9.38 -5.53 -14.30
C ALA A 85 -10.07 -6.87 -13.95
N GLY A 86 -9.40 -8.00 -14.21
CA GLY A 86 -9.86 -9.33 -13.83
C GLY A 86 -10.04 -9.52 -12.31
N HIS A 87 -9.25 -8.81 -11.51
CA HIS A 87 -9.32 -8.79 -10.04
C HIS A 87 -10.23 -7.68 -9.47
N GLY A 88 -11.05 -7.02 -10.30
CA GLY A 88 -12.02 -6.03 -9.84
C GLY A 88 -11.39 -4.80 -9.19
N MET A 89 -10.19 -4.40 -9.61
CA MET A 89 -9.44 -3.32 -8.99
C MET A 89 -10.18 -1.97 -9.04
N SER A 90 -10.46 -1.40 -7.86
CA SER A 90 -11.19 -0.13 -7.74
C SER A 90 -10.43 0.96 -6.99
N TRP A 91 -9.27 0.64 -6.41
CA TRP A 91 -8.46 1.60 -5.67
C TRP A 91 -7.61 2.46 -6.61
N PRO A 92 -7.30 3.72 -6.26
CA PRO A 92 -6.33 4.51 -7.03
C PRO A 92 -4.99 3.77 -7.12
N LEU A 93 -4.34 3.89 -8.27
CA LEU A 93 -3.11 3.14 -8.60
C LEU A 93 -1.97 4.11 -8.89
N LEU A 94 -0.81 3.80 -8.36
CA LEU A 94 0.42 4.54 -8.54
C LEU A 94 1.22 3.96 -9.71
N ALA A 95 1.46 4.76 -10.74
CA ALA A 95 2.41 4.45 -11.79
C ALA A 95 3.82 4.90 -11.37
N TYR A 96 4.52 4.05 -10.61
CA TYR A 96 5.78 4.42 -9.95
C TYR A 96 6.95 4.66 -10.92
N THR A 97 7.17 3.77 -11.88
CA THR A 97 8.39 3.77 -12.70
C THR A 97 8.28 4.40 -14.10
N PRO A 98 7.20 4.17 -14.88
CA PRO A 98 7.25 4.38 -16.34
C PRO A 98 7.48 5.83 -16.74
N LEU A 99 6.87 6.77 -16.01
CA LEU A 99 6.93 8.18 -16.32
C LEU A 99 8.38 8.73 -16.24
N LYS A 100 9.09 8.46 -15.13
CA LYS A 100 10.50 8.83 -14.96
C LYS A 100 11.39 8.27 -16.08
N ARG A 101 11.12 7.05 -16.55
CA ARG A 101 11.87 6.42 -17.65
C ARG A 101 11.57 7.08 -19.00
N TRP A 102 10.32 7.39 -19.33
CA TRP A 102 10.00 8.08 -20.58
C TRP A 102 10.59 9.50 -20.64
N TRP A 103 10.75 10.18 -19.51
CA TRP A 103 11.43 11.47 -19.50
C TRP A 103 12.89 11.41 -19.95
N LEU A 104 13.58 10.30 -19.65
CA LEU A 104 14.94 10.07 -20.15
C LEU A 104 14.99 9.92 -21.68
N GLU A 105 13.89 9.51 -22.30
CA GLU A 105 13.75 9.39 -23.76
C GLU A 105 13.29 10.71 -24.42
N GLY A 106 12.70 11.62 -23.65
CA GLY A 106 12.34 12.97 -24.07
C GLY A 106 10.94 13.41 -23.62
N HIS A 107 10.76 14.72 -23.45
CA HIS A 107 9.52 15.28 -22.89
C HIS A 107 8.28 15.01 -23.76
N SER A 108 8.42 15.05 -25.09
CA SER A 108 7.32 14.73 -26.01
C SER A 108 6.93 13.25 -25.93
N VAL A 109 7.92 12.35 -25.82
CA VAL A 109 7.73 10.90 -25.66
C VAL A 109 6.94 10.62 -24.38
N ALA A 110 7.38 11.19 -23.25
CA ALA A 110 6.69 11.05 -21.97
C ALA A 110 5.23 11.52 -22.03
N THR A 111 5.01 12.71 -22.60
CA THR A 111 3.67 13.29 -22.70
C THR A 111 2.73 12.44 -23.57
N GLU A 112 3.19 11.98 -24.73
CA GLU A 112 2.39 11.11 -25.60
C GLU A 112 2.10 9.76 -24.94
N ALA A 113 3.10 9.16 -24.28
CA ALA A 113 2.98 7.87 -23.62
C ALA A 113 2.00 7.91 -22.45
N VAL A 114 2.03 8.95 -21.61
CA VAL A 114 1.04 9.15 -20.53
C VAL A 114 -0.35 9.29 -21.13
N ALA A 115 -0.55 10.17 -22.12
CA ALA A 115 -1.85 10.40 -22.73
C ALA A 115 -2.45 9.13 -23.35
N LYS A 116 -1.61 8.32 -24.01
CA LYS A 116 -2.01 7.03 -24.59
C LYS A 116 -2.36 6.01 -23.52
N SER A 117 -1.57 5.94 -22.46
CA SER A 117 -1.79 5.03 -21.33
C SER A 117 -3.09 5.34 -20.60
N GLU A 118 -3.36 6.61 -20.29
CA GLU A 118 -4.61 7.08 -19.66
C GLU A 118 -5.85 6.65 -20.45
N ARG A 119 -5.86 6.85 -21.78
CA ARG A 119 -6.96 6.42 -22.64
C ARG A 119 -7.17 4.91 -22.59
N ARG A 120 -6.08 4.15 -22.59
CA ARG A 120 -6.13 2.68 -22.54
C ARG A 120 -6.65 2.19 -21.21
N TRP A 121 -6.18 2.77 -20.12
CA TRP A 121 -6.56 2.43 -18.75
C TRP A 121 -8.06 2.67 -18.53
N ARG A 122 -8.55 3.83 -18.99
CA ARG A 122 -9.98 4.14 -18.99
C ARG A 122 -10.80 3.16 -19.83
N ALA A 123 -10.30 2.73 -20.98
CA ALA A 123 -10.98 1.75 -21.83
C ALA A 123 -11.07 0.35 -21.19
N LEU A 124 -10.20 0.03 -20.23
CA LEU A 124 -10.26 -1.19 -19.42
C LEU A 124 -11.17 -1.05 -18.19
N GLY A 125 -11.81 0.11 -17.99
CA GLY A 125 -12.66 0.36 -16.82
C GLY A 125 -11.88 0.54 -15.51
N LEU A 126 -10.56 0.78 -15.59
CA LEU A 126 -9.70 0.92 -14.43
C LEU A 126 -9.68 2.38 -13.91
N PRO A 127 -9.43 2.57 -12.60
CA PRO A 127 -9.26 3.90 -12.02
C PRO A 127 -8.04 4.62 -12.60
N PRO A 128 -8.05 5.97 -12.68
CA PRO A 128 -6.93 6.73 -13.24
C PRO A 128 -5.62 6.46 -12.50
N LEU A 129 -4.50 6.60 -13.23
CA LEU A 129 -3.17 6.43 -12.66
C LEU A 129 -2.71 7.74 -12.03
N ASP A 130 -2.21 7.66 -10.80
CA ASP A 130 -1.38 8.70 -10.21
C ASP A 130 0.06 8.47 -10.68
N TRP A 131 0.59 9.35 -11.52
CA TRP A 131 1.91 9.16 -12.12
C TRP A 131 3.01 9.71 -11.22
N SER A 132 3.93 8.84 -10.80
CA SER A 132 5.04 9.23 -9.93
C SER A 132 6.02 10.12 -10.69
N LEU A 133 5.95 11.43 -10.39
CA LEU A 133 6.86 12.46 -10.86
C LEU A 133 8.22 12.32 -10.20
N ALA A 134 8.24 12.03 -8.90
CA ALA A 134 9.45 12.01 -8.10
C ALA A 134 9.43 10.95 -7.02
N ASP A 135 10.63 10.45 -6.73
CA ASP A 135 10.91 9.59 -5.58
C ASP A 135 12.00 10.24 -4.73
N GLU A 136 11.61 10.71 -3.54
CA GLU A 136 12.49 11.36 -2.56
C GLU A 136 13.47 12.38 -3.20
N PRO A 137 12.95 13.37 -3.96
CA PRO A 137 13.78 14.18 -4.83
C PRO A 137 14.72 15.09 -4.04
N ARG A 138 15.91 15.32 -4.60
CA ARG A 138 16.86 16.28 -4.06
C ARG A 138 16.40 17.71 -4.33
N LEU A 139 16.84 18.66 -3.51
CA LEU A 139 16.38 20.04 -3.58
C LEU A 139 16.72 20.73 -4.91
N GLU A 140 17.89 20.40 -5.47
CA GLU A 140 18.37 20.95 -6.73
C GLU A 140 17.52 20.50 -7.93
N THR A 141 16.76 19.41 -7.82
CA THR A 141 15.94 18.90 -8.93
C THR A 141 14.53 19.48 -8.94
N LEU A 142 14.10 20.16 -7.87
CA LEU A 142 12.71 20.64 -7.74
C LEU A 142 12.28 21.57 -8.88
N PRO A 143 13.08 22.57 -9.33
CA PRO A 143 12.66 23.44 -10.43
C PRO A 143 12.40 22.69 -11.74
N ALA A 144 13.21 21.67 -12.05
CA ALA A 144 13.02 20.83 -13.23
C ALA A 144 11.74 20.00 -13.13
N LEU A 145 11.52 19.34 -11.99
CA LEU A 145 10.31 18.56 -11.72
C LEU A 145 9.04 19.42 -11.79
N GLN A 146 9.09 20.66 -11.30
CA GLN A 146 7.98 21.61 -11.42
C GLN A 146 7.71 21.98 -12.88
N ALA A 147 8.74 22.18 -13.70
CA ALA A 147 8.57 22.46 -15.13
C ALA A 147 7.99 21.26 -15.90
N GLU A 148 8.42 20.05 -15.55
CA GLU A 148 7.92 18.79 -16.09
C GLU A 148 6.44 18.59 -15.74
N ALA A 149 6.06 18.78 -14.48
CA ALA A 149 4.66 18.70 -14.04
C ALA A 149 3.77 19.70 -14.76
N ASN A 150 4.20 20.97 -14.87
CA ASN A 150 3.48 22.01 -15.62
C ASN A 150 3.33 21.65 -17.11
N THR A 151 4.27 20.90 -17.67
CA THR A 151 4.18 20.43 -19.07
C THR A 151 3.09 19.38 -19.20
N LEU A 152 3.04 18.39 -18.30
CA LEU A 152 1.98 17.38 -18.30
C LEU A 152 0.60 17.97 -18.04
N HIS A 153 0.44 18.86 -17.05
CA HIS A 153 -0.84 19.50 -16.75
C HIS A 153 -1.41 20.30 -17.94
N ARG A 154 -0.53 20.98 -18.69
CA ARG A 154 -0.95 21.72 -19.89
C ARG A 154 -1.32 20.78 -21.05
N ALA A 155 -0.59 19.69 -21.21
CA ALA A 155 -0.80 18.79 -22.34
C ALA A 155 -1.93 17.78 -22.13
N ILE A 156 -2.19 17.39 -20.88
CA ILE A 156 -3.12 16.32 -20.51
C ILE A 156 -4.06 16.82 -19.42
N PRO A 157 -5.21 17.43 -19.79
CA PRO A 157 -6.19 17.91 -18.82
C PRO A 157 -6.65 16.78 -17.88
N GLY A 158 -6.51 17.00 -16.57
CA GLY A 158 -6.89 16.04 -15.54
C GLY A 158 -5.90 14.90 -15.31
N VAL A 159 -4.68 14.97 -15.86
CA VAL A 159 -3.58 14.08 -15.42
C VAL A 159 -3.38 14.24 -13.92
N ARG A 160 -3.11 13.12 -13.24
CA ARG A 160 -2.83 13.10 -11.81
C ARG A 160 -1.37 12.76 -11.60
N LEU A 161 -0.66 13.59 -10.86
CA LEU A 161 0.75 13.42 -10.53
C LEU A 161 0.91 13.09 -9.05
N ALA A 162 1.96 12.32 -8.76
CA ALA A 162 2.32 11.90 -7.43
C ALA A 162 3.80 12.18 -7.13
N ALA A 163 4.13 12.38 -5.86
CA ALA A 163 5.53 12.41 -5.43
C ALA A 163 5.71 11.75 -4.07
N HIS A 164 6.84 11.06 -3.90
CA HIS A 164 7.31 10.55 -2.62
C HIS A 164 8.12 11.64 -1.95
N LEU A 165 7.64 12.09 -0.80
CA LEU A 165 8.23 13.18 -0.04
C LEU A 165 8.77 12.62 1.27
N ASN A 166 10.05 12.86 1.51
CA ASN A 166 10.78 12.43 2.71
C ASN A 166 11.39 13.58 3.51
N HIS A 167 11.23 14.83 3.07
CA HIS A 167 11.75 15.98 3.80
C HIS A 167 10.88 17.24 3.58
N PRO A 168 10.61 18.06 4.61
CA PRO A 168 9.70 19.22 4.49
C PRO A 168 10.12 20.24 3.43
N SER A 169 11.41 20.30 3.10
CA SER A 169 11.93 21.20 2.06
C SER A 169 11.44 20.84 0.64
N GLN A 170 10.82 19.67 0.45
CA GLN A 170 10.19 19.26 -0.82
C GLN A 170 8.74 19.76 -0.96
N ALA A 171 8.21 20.46 0.05
CA ALA A 171 6.87 21.07 0.01
C ALA A 171 6.55 21.90 -1.26
N PRO A 172 7.52 22.56 -1.94
CA PRO A 172 7.23 23.24 -3.21
C PRO A 172 6.66 22.34 -4.32
N LEU A 173 6.86 21.02 -4.25
CA LEU A 173 6.24 20.07 -5.21
C LEU A 173 4.76 19.88 -4.98
N LEU A 174 4.24 20.15 -3.77
CA LEU A 174 2.82 19.97 -3.44
C LEU A 174 1.91 20.77 -4.39
N ALA A 175 2.35 21.91 -4.90
CA ALA A 175 1.59 22.70 -5.87
C ALA A 175 1.39 22.01 -7.23
N GLN A 176 2.16 20.95 -7.51
CA GLN A 176 2.26 20.30 -8.80
C GLN A 176 1.73 18.85 -8.81
N ILE A 177 1.21 18.36 -7.68
CA ILE A 177 0.77 16.97 -7.54
C ILE A 177 -0.62 16.88 -6.91
N GLU A 178 -1.33 15.80 -7.21
CA GLU A 178 -2.62 15.45 -6.63
C GLU A 178 -2.46 14.46 -5.47
N LEU A 179 -1.47 13.56 -5.56
CA LEU A 179 -1.19 12.53 -4.56
C LEU A 179 0.18 12.77 -3.89
N ALA A 180 0.16 13.09 -2.59
CA ALA A 180 1.35 13.18 -1.77
C ALA A 180 1.58 11.86 -1.03
N LEU A 181 2.70 11.20 -1.31
CA LEU A 181 3.17 10.04 -0.55
C LEU A 181 4.17 10.54 0.49
N ILE A 182 3.82 10.48 1.78
CA ILE A 182 4.64 11.07 2.85
C ILE A 182 5.13 9.99 3.81
N ASN A 183 6.43 10.03 4.15
CA ASN A 183 7.00 9.18 5.19
C ASN A 183 7.27 9.98 6.48
N ALA A 184 7.89 9.33 7.47
CA ALA A 184 8.24 9.95 8.74
C ALA A 184 9.08 11.23 8.59
N GLY A 185 10.00 11.26 7.63
CA GLY A 185 10.91 12.39 7.39
C GLY A 185 10.20 13.64 6.86
N PHE A 186 9.14 13.50 6.06
CA PHE A 186 8.33 14.65 5.63
C PHE A 186 7.38 15.13 6.74
N GLY A 187 6.96 14.22 7.62
CA GLY A 187 5.98 14.45 8.68
C GLY A 187 4.70 13.67 8.40
N ALA A 188 4.71 12.37 8.65
CA ALA A 188 3.54 11.50 8.54
C ALA A 188 2.54 11.64 9.70
N ASP A 189 2.55 12.78 10.40
CA ASP A 189 1.68 13.09 11.53
C ASP A 189 0.28 13.51 11.06
N ARG A 190 -0.74 13.25 11.88
CA ARG A 190 -2.13 13.59 11.57
C ARG A 190 -2.32 15.05 11.16
N GLU A 191 -1.72 16.00 11.89
CA GLU A 191 -1.86 17.43 11.59
C GLU A 191 -1.33 17.76 10.18
N GLN A 192 -0.22 17.14 9.80
CA GLN A 192 0.34 17.32 8.46
C GLN A 192 -0.54 16.67 7.39
N VAL A 193 -1.13 15.49 7.67
CA VAL A 193 -2.11 14.87 6.79
C VAL A 193 -3.34 15.77 6.61
N GLU A 194 -3.91 16.29 7.69
CA GLU A 194 -5.04 17.22 7.67
C GLU A 194 -4.72 18.46 6.83
N ARG A 195 -3.56 19.09 7.07
CA ARG A 195 -3.08 20.25 6.29
C ARG A 195 -2.97 19.95 4.79
N LEU A 196 -2.45 18.78 4.42
CA LEU A 196 -2.34 18.40 3.00
C LEU A 196 -3.72 18.17 2.37
N LYS A 197 -4.66 17.58 3.12
CA LYS A 197 -6.05 17.39 2.66
C LYS A 197 -6.79 18.71 2.51
N GLU A 198 -6.56 19.68 3.39
CA GLU A 198 -7.06 21.06 3.26
C GLU A 198 -6.52 21.75 2.00
N MET A 199 -5.31 21.40 1.56
CA MET A 199 -4.75 21.82 0.27
C MET A 199 -5.32 21.05 -0.94
N GLY A 200 -6.33 20.21 -0.73
CA GLY A 200 -6.98 19.41 -1.78
C GLY A 200 -6.16 18.20 -2.23
N LYS A 201 -5.19 17.73 -1.44
CA LYS A 201 -4.35 16.58 -1.78
C LYS A 201 -4.96 15.27 -1.31
N SER A 202 -4.79 14.23 -2.12
CA SER A 202 -4.84 12.86 -1.63
C SER A 202 -3.53 12.56 -0.92
N VAL A 203 -3.59 11.89 0.24
CA VAL A 203 -2.41 11.64 1.06
C VAL A 203 -2.25 10.16 1.33
N TRP A 204 -1.13 9.57 0.90
CA TRP A 204 -0.76 8.20 1.28
C TRP A 204 0.39 8.23 2.27
N LEU A 205 0.29 7.38 3.29
CA LEU A 205 1.42 7.05 4.14
C LEU A 205 2.39 6.18 3.34
N TYR A 206 3.68 6.49 3.40
CA TYR A 206 4.72 5.82 2.63
C TYR A 206 5.80 5.25 3.53
N ASN A 207 6.10 3.96 3.34
CA ASN A 207 7.24 3.26 3.92
C ASN A 207 7.42 3.47 5.44
N LEU A 208 6.36 3.22 6.21
CA LEU A 208 6.36 3.39 7.66
C LEU A 208 6.78 2.08 8.37
N GLY A 209 7.62 2.19 9.42
CA GLY A 209 8.39 1.07 9.98
C GLY A 209 7.62 -0.03 10.72
N THR A 210 6.37 0.20 11.16
CA THR A 210 5.54 -0.84 11.79
C THR A 210 4.30 -1.15 10.93
N PRO A 211 4.35 -2.16 10.02
CA PRO A 211 3.32 -2.38 9.00
C PRO A 211 1.91 -2.54 9.56
N ARG A 212 1.77 -3.22 10.71
CA ARG A 212 0.49 -3.40 11.38
C ARG A 212 -0.10 -2.10 11.90
N ALA A 213 0.71 -1.30 12.59
CA ALA A 213 0.25 -0.01 13.12
C ALA A 213 -0.12 0.93 11.97
N ALA A 214 0.78 1.02 10.98
CA ALA A 214 0.66 1.85 9.80
C ALA A 214 -0.62 1.55 9.01
N ALA A 215 -0.99 0.28 8.79
CA ALA A 215 -2.17 -0.09 7.99
C ALA A 215 -3.49 -0.13 8.77
N GLY A 216 -3.43 -0.12 10.10
CA GLY A 216 -4.58 -0.27 10.98
C GLY A 216 -4.93 1.00 11.70
N PHE A 217 -4.69 1.01 13.02
CA PHE A 217 -5.07 2.10 13.91
C PHE A 217 -4.44 3.44 13.50
N TYR A 218 -3.19 3.46 13.01
CA TYR A 218 -2.56 4.72 12.63
C TYR A 218 -3.12 5.29 11.31
N LEU A 219 -3.39 4.45 10.29
CA LEU A 219 -4.08 4.90 9.07
C LEU A 219 -5.44 5.53 9.42
N TRP A 220 -6.20 4.88 10.30
CA TRP A 220 -7.46 5.41 10.81
C TRP A 220 -7.29 6.75 11.57
N ARG A 221 -6.28 6.85 12.43
CA ARG A 221 -6.04 8.02 13.28
C ARG A 221 -5.49 9.22 12.51
N SER A 222 -4.61 8.97 11.55
CA SER A 222 -3.98 10.00 10.71
C SER A 222 -4.97 10.60 9.71
N GLY A 223 -5.98 9.83 9.29
CA GLY A 223 -6.95 10.26 8.28
C GLY A 223 -6.39 10.27 6.86
N ALA A 224 -5.25 9.62 6.63
CA ALA A 224 -4.67 9.46 5.30
C ALA A 224 -5.55 8.56 4.43
N ASP A 225 -5.47 8.78 3.11
CA ASP A 225 -6.33 8.11 2.13
C ASP A 225 -5.82 6.73 1.73
N GLY A 226 -4.61 6.34 2.14
CA GLY A 226 -4.03 5.03 1.90
C GLY A 226 -2.66 4.83 2.53
N LEU A 227 -2.12 3.62 2.41
CA LEU A 227 -0.76 3.26 2.82
C LEU A 227 -0.11 2.42 1.73
N ILE A 228 1.14 2.73 1.39
CA ILE A 228 1.94 1.86 0.53
C ILE A 228 3.33 1.60 1.13
N GLN A 229 3.72 0.33 1.13
CA GLN A 229 5.04 -0.14 1.56
C GLN A 229 5.86 -0.55 0.34
N TRP A 230 7.07 0.01 0.18
CA TRP A 230 7.91 -0.30 -0.98
C TRP A 230 8.47 -1.73 -0.99
N HIS A 231 8.62 -2.30 0.21
CA HIS A 231 8.92 -3.69 0.48
C HIS A 231 7.78 -4.59 0.01
N GLY A 232 7.98 -5.36 -1.06
CA GLY A 232 6.87 -6.13 -1.64
C GLY A 232 7.35 -7.28 -2.50
N ARG A 233 7.68 -6.95 -3.76
CA ARG A 233 8.15 -7.93 -4.74
C ARG A 233 9.21 -7.32 -5.65
N MET A 234 10.41 -7.08 -5.11
CA MET A 234 11.57 -6.66 -5.90
C MET A 234 12.74 -7.65 -5.78
N PRO A 235 12.57 -8.89 -6.28
CA PRO A 235 13.59 -9.93 -6.11
C PRO A 235 14.90 -9.54 -6.81
N THR A 236 16.02 -9.83 -6.15
CA THR A 236 17.34 -9.92 -6.79
C THR A 236 17.49 -11.28 -7.50
N ALA A 237 18.68 -11.58 -8.02
CA ALA A 237 18.90 -12.80 -8.79
C ALA A 237 18.71 -14.09 -7.96
N ARG A 238 19.00 -14.03 -6.66
CA ARG A 238 19.01 -15.10 -5.65
C ARG A 238 18.48 -14.55 -4.31
N PRO A 239 17.14 -14.49 -4.14
CA PRO A 239 16.50 -13.84 -2.98
C PRO A 239 16.84 -14.41 -1.59
N PHE A 240 17.39 -15.62 -1.52
CA PHE A 240 17.81 -16.26 -0.25
C PHE A 240 19.32 -16.24 -0.02
N ASP A 241 20.09 -15.66 -0.95
CA ASP A 241 21.53 -15.51 -0.84
C ASP A 241 21.84 -14.15 -0.19
N PRO A 242 22.34 -14.10 1.07
CA PRO A 242 22.62 -12.84 1.75
C PRO A 242 23.78 -12.05 1.12
N THR A 243 24.45 -12.61 0.11
CA THR A 243 25.48 -11.92 -0.68
C THR A 243 24.94 -11.29 -1.97
N ASP A 244 23.67 -11.53 -2.31
CA ASP A 244 23.05 -11.12 -3.57
C ASP A 244 22.42 -9.71 -3.51
N GLY A 245 23.24 -8.71 -3.17
CA GLY A 245 23.06 -7.30 -3.56
C GLY A 245 21.87 -6.51 -3.01
N ARG A 246 20.86 -7.11 -2.36
CA ARG A 246 19.81 -6.41 -1.61
C ARG A 246 19.44 -7.11 -0.30
N GLU A 247 18.81 -6.35 0.58
CA GLU A 247 18.34 -6.76 1.89
C GLU A 247 17.10 -7.70 1.78
N GLN A 248 16.81 -8.44 2.86
CA GLN A 248 15.76 -9.49 2.86
C GLN A 248 14.33 -8.92 2.95
N ASP A 249 14.17 -7.65 3.26
CA ASP A 249 12.89 -6.94 3.38
C ASP A 249 12.21 -6.65 2.04
N PHE A 250 12.85 -6.95 0.90
CA PHE A 250 12.31 -6.67 -0.44
C PHE A 250 11.37 -7.74 -1.03
N LEU A 251 11.16 -8.86 -0.32
CA LEU A 251 10.44 -10.02 -0.84
C LEU A 251 9.36 -10.53 0.13
N LEU A 252 8.31 -9.73 0.29
CA LEU A 252 7.18 -10.06 1.15
C LEU A 252 6.28 -11.16 0.58
N LEU A 253 6.17 -11.27 -0.75
CA LEU A 253 5.35 -12.28 -1.43
C LEU A 253 6.07 -13.62 -1.65
N GLY A 254 7.34 -13.76 -1.24
CA GLY A 254 8.16 -14.94 -1.51
C GLY A 254 8.73 -14.97 -2.94
N ALA A 255 9.77 -15.77 -3.16
CA ALA A 255 10.52 -15.81 -4.41
C ALA A 255 9.67 -16.32 -5.58
N GLU A 256 8.84 -17.31 -5.32
CA GLU A 256 8.05 -18.00 -6.34
C GLU A 256 6.58 -17.56 -6.31
N SER A 257 6.15 -16.75 -7.29
CA SER A 257 4.81 -16.12 -7.32
C SER A 257 3.65 -17.10 -7.10
N CYS A 258 3.70 -18.29 -7.72
CA CYS A 258 2.61 -19.25 -7.64
C CYS A 258 2.78 -20.30 -6.53
N GLN A 259 3.91 -20.35 -5.83
CA GLN A 259 4.07 -21.20 -4.67
C GLN A 259 3.60 -20.48 -3.41
N ARG A 260 2.52 -21.00 -2.79
CA ARG A 260 1.90 -20.37 -1.60
C ARG A 260 2.64 -20.63 -0.29
N ARG A 261 3.83 -21.24 -0.31
CA ARG A 261 4.48 -21.74 0.91
C ARG A 261 5.17 -20.66 1.71
N GLU A 262 5.66 -19.61 1.05
CA GLU A 262 6.53 -18.61 1.66
C GLU A 262 5.84 -17.25 1.68
N ILE A 263 5.87 -16.57 2.82
CA ILE A 263 5.35 -15.21 3.00
C ILE A 263 6.20 -14.47 4.01
N GLY A 264 6.49 -13.20 3.75
CA GLY A 264 7.19 -12.34 4.70
C GLY A 264 6.31 -12.04 5.92
N LEU A 265 6.93 -12.00 7.09
CA LEU A 265 6.25 -11.63 8.34
C LEU A 265 5.60 -10.25 8.25
N ASP A 266 6.25 -9.30 7.59
CA ASP A 266 5.71 -7.95 7.43
C ASP A 266 4.48 -7.90 6.52
N LEU A 267 4.32 -8.84 5.58
CA LEU A 267 3.06 -8.98 4.84
C LEU A 267 1.93 -9.44 5.77
N LEU A 268 2.22 -10.40 6.66
CA LEU A 268 1.23 -10.84 7.66
C LEU A 268 0.89 -9.72 8.64
N ARG A 269 1.85 -8.90 9.05
CA ARG A 269 1.63 -7.72 9.90
C ARG A 269 0.79 -6.66 9.17
N LEU A 270 1.06 -6.41 7.90
CA LEU A 270 0.26 -5.51 7.06
C LEU A 270 -1.18 -6.02 6.95
N GLN A 271 -1.38 -7.32 6.69
CA GLN A 271 -2.69 -7.96 6.66
C GLN A 271 -3.42 -7.79 8.00
N GLN A 272 -2.71 -8.01 9.11
CA GLN A 272 -3.26 -7.76 10.44
C GLN A 272 -3.70 -6.30 10.60
N GLY A 273 -2.91 -5.32 10.15
CA GLY A 273 -3.28 -3.91 10.22
C GLY A 273 -4.53 -3.60 9.40
N ILE A 274 -4.65 -4.14 8.19
CA ILE A 274 -5.87 -4.03 7.37
C ILE A 274 -7.09 -4.57 8.12
N GLU A 275 -6.94 -5.74 8.75
CA GLU A 275 -8.00 -6.34 9.56
C GLU A 275 -8.33 -5.49 10.82
N ASP A 276 -7.34 -4.85 11.45
CA ASP A 276 -7.56 -3.85 12.51
C ASP A 276 -8.47 -2.71 12.00
N GLY A 277 -8.19 -2.20 10.80
CA GLY A 277 -9.00 -1.17 10.15
C GLY A 277 -10.45 -1.61 9.88
N ARG A 278 -10.66 -2.86 9.48
CA ARG A 278 -12.00 -3.43 9.28
C ARG A 278 -12.79 -3.54 10.58
N TRP A 279 -12.14 -3.94 11.67
CA TRP A 279 -12.74 -3.95 13.01
C TRP A 279 -13.08 -2.54 13.50
N LEU A 280 -12.21 -1.56 13.26
CA LEU A 280 -12.49 -0.15 13.57
C LEU A 280 -13.70 0.37 12.78
N ARG A 281 -13.82 0.01 11.50
CA ARG A 281 -14.98 0.36 10.69
C ARG A 281 -16.27 -0.26 11.21
N TRP A 282 -16.25 -1.56 11.53
CA TRP A 282 -17.39 -2.22 12.17
C TRP A 282 -17.78 -1.52 13.49
N LEU A 283 -16.78 -1.15 14.31
CA LEU A 283 -17.02 -0.45 15.57
C LEU A 283 -17.65 0.93 15.33
N ALA A 284 -17.17 1.66 14.33
CA ALA A 284 -17.72 2.97 13.96
C ALA A 284 -19.15 2.89 13.43
N GLU A 285 -19.49 1.83 12.68
CA GLU A 285 -20.86 1.56 12.24
C GLU A 285 -21.77 1.24 13.44
N LYS A 286 -21.30 0.43 14.41
CA LYS A 286 -22.02 0.12 15.64
C LYS A 286 -22.09 1.27 16.66
N ALA A 287 -21.13 2.18 16.65
CA ALA A 287 -21.17 3.36 17.51
C ALA A 287 -22.37 4.29 17.21
N ARG A 288 -23.02 4.13 16.06
CA ARG A 288 -24.21 4.93 15.67
C ARG A 288 -25.46 4.56 16.48
N ASP A 289 -25.57 3.31 16.93
CA ASP A 289 -26.76 2.79 17.61
C ASP A 289 -26.45 2.14 18.98
N ASN A 290 -25.17 1.98 19.33
CA ASN A 290 -24.75 1.39 20.59
C ASN A 290 -23.81 2.33 21.39
N PRO A 291 -24.21 2.79 22.59
CA PRO A 291 -23.41 3.73 23.39
C PRO A 291 -22.11 3.12 23.92
N GLU A 292 -22.06 1.81 24.15
CA GLU A 292 -20.84 1.12 24.57
C GLU A 292 -19.82 1.07 23.43
N ALA A 293 -20.28 0.84 22.20
CA ALA A 293 -19.44 0.92 21.00
C ALA A 293 -18.91 2.34 20.78
N ALA A 294 -19.76 3.37 20.95
CA ALA A 294 -19.35 4.76 20.86
C ALA A 294 -18.26 5.10 21.90
N ALA A 295 -18.46 4.70 23.16
CA ALA A 295 -17.48 4.91 24.22
C ALA A 295 -16.15 4.19 23.95
N LEU A 296 -16.19 2.97 23.40
CA LEU A 296 -14.98 2.24 23.01
C LEU A 296 -14.26 2.94 21.85
N LEU A 297 -14.98 3.39 20.83
CA LEU A 297 -14.41 4.11 19.69
C LEU A 297 -13.69 5.39 20.13
N THR A 298 -14.34 6.21 20.97
CA THR A 298 -13.73 7.42 21.53
C THR A 298 -12.47 7.11 22.33
N ARG A 299 -12.49 6.05 23.14
CA ARG A 299 -11.32 5.64 23.92
C ARG A 299 -10.16 5.22 23.03
N LEU A 300 -10.42 4.38 22.02
CA LEU A 300 -9.40 3.94 21.06
C LEU A 300 -8.83 5.12 20.28
N TRP A 301 -9.68 6.09 19.93
CA TRP A 301 -9.25 7.32 19.25
C TRP A 301 -8.30 8.16 20.12
N GLN A 302 -8.58 8.27 21.42
CA GLN A 302 -7.73 8.99 22.37
C GLN A 302 -6.42 8.24 22.68
N GLN A 303 -6.44 6.90 22.66
CA GLN A 303 -5.28 6.07 22.93
C GLN A 303 -4.35 5.92 21.72
N THR A 304 -4.87 6.11 20.50
CA THR A 304 -4.06 6.02 19.29
C THR A 304 -3.30 7.34 19.08
N PRO A 305 -1.95 7.34 19.09
CA PRO A 305 -1.19 8.57 18.91
C PRO A 305 -1.47 9.26 17.58
N SER A 306 -1.51 10.59 17.58
CA SER A 306 -1.64 11.40 16.35
C SER A 306 -0.31 11.67 15.65
N ARG A 307 0.80 11.33 16.30
CA ARG A 307 2.16 11.45 15.76
C ARG A 307 2.73 10.08 15.43
N TRP A 308 3.38 9.96 14.28
CA TRP A 308 3.86 8.67 13.80
C TRP A 308 4.91 8.08 14.73
N ALA A 309 5.90 8.88 15.14
CA ALA A 309 6.97 8.40 16.01
C ALA A 309 6.47 7.81 17.34
N GLU A 310 5.36 8.33 17.87
CA GLU A 310 4.73 7.81 19.09
C GLU A 310 3.99 6.50 18.82
N ALA A 311 3.30 6.39 17.68
CA ALA A 311 2.64 5.16 17.27
C ALA A 311 3.66 4.05 16.94
N GLU A 312 4.77 4.40 16.29
CA GLU A 312 5.86 3.49 15.93
C GLU A 312 6.55 2.89 17.17
N ALA A 313 6.67 3.68 18.24
CA ALA A 313 7.26 3.22 19.49
C ALA A 313 6.37 2.23 20.26
N LEU A 314 5.09 2.07 19.90
CA LEU A 314 4.19 1.16 20.59
C LEU A 314 4.43 -0.30 20.15
N PRO A 315 4.52 -1.25 21.10
CA PRO A 315 4.73 -2.65 20.77
C PRO A 315 3.50 -3.25 20.06
N GLU A 316 3.70 -4.29 19.26
CA GLU A 316 2.59 -4.97 18.56
C GLU A 316 1.43 -5.42 19.47
N GLN A 317 1.74 -5.78 20.71
CA GLN A 317 0.74 -6.13 21.72
C GLN A 317 -0.25 -5.01 22.01
N HIS A 318 0.15 -3.74 21.87
CA HIS A 318 -0.77 -2.61 22.02
C HIS A 318 -1.92 -2.71 21.01
N TRP A 319 -1.59 -2.89 19.73
CA TRP A 319 -2.56 -3.03 18.64
C TRP A 319 -3.40 -4.31 18.77
N ALA A 320 -2.81 -5.40 19.26
CA ALA A 320 -3.54 -6.62 19.58
C ALA A 320 -4.56 -6.42 20.71
N CYS A 321 -4.19 -5.73 21.79
CA CYS A 321 -5.10 -5.38 22.87
C CYS A 321 -6.25 -4.49 22.40
N ALA A 322 -5.95 -3.51 21.55
CA ALA A 322 -6.96 -2.64 20.96
C ALA A 322 -7.98 -3.44 20.12
N ARG A 323 -7.53 -4.32 19.21
CA ARG A 323 -8.41 -5.25 18.47
C ARG A 323 -9.24 -6.13 19.40
N ASN A 324 -8.61 -6.69 20.43
CA ASN A 324 -9.27 -7.58 21.38
C ASN A 324 -10.39 -6.88 22.17
N ALA A 325 -10.27 -5.58 22.43
CA ALA A 325 -11.37 -4.82 23.04
C ALA A 325 -12.59 -4.78 22.11
N ILE A 326 -12.37 -4.56 20.81
CA ILE A 326 -13.44 -4.54 19.79
C ILE A 326 -14.08 -5.92 19.66
N THR A 327 -13.28 -6.99 19.52
CA THR A 327 -13.80 -8.35 19.34
C THR A 327 -14.54 -8.87 20.56
N ARG A 328 -14.13 -8.49 21.79
CA ARG A 328 -14.86 -8.82 23.02
C ARG A 328 -16.21 -8.10 23.10
N LEU A 329 -16.29 -6.84 22.65
CA LEU A 329 -17.56 -6.15 22.54
C LEU A 329 -18.45 -6.85 21.52
N ALA A 330 -17.95 -7.11 20.31
CA ALA A 330 -18.68 -7.83 19.27
C ALA A 330 -19.25 -9.16 19.77
N ALA A 331 -18.44 -9.94 20.50
CA ALA A 331 -18.86 -11.22 21.04
C ALA A 331 -19.85 -11.17 22.21
N ARG A 332 -20.11 -9.99 22.80
CA ARG A 332 -21.18 -9.81 23.79
C ARG A 332 -22.48 -9.33 23.16
N LEU A 333 -22.39 -8.69 22.00
CA LEU A 333 -23.53 -8.17 21.24
C LEU A 333 -24.17 -9.24 20.34
N HIS A 334 -23.53 -10.40 20.19
CA HIS A 334 -23.97 -11.59 19.46
C HIS A 334 -23.99 -12.79 20.40
#